data_AF-A0A420RXC5-F1
#
_entry.id   AF-A0A420RXC5-F1
#
_cell.length_a   1.000
_cell.length_b   1.000
_cell.length_c   1.000
_cell.angle_alpha   90.00
_cell.angle_beta   90.00
_cell.angle_gamma   90.00
#
_symmetry.space_group_name_H-M   'P 1'
#
loop_
_entity.id
_entity.type
_entity.pdbx_description
1 polymer ?
#
loop_
_entity_poly.entity_id
_entity_poly.type
_entity_poly.pdbx_seq_one_letter_code
_entity_poly.pdbx_strand_id
1 'polypeptide(L)'
;MVCSEIPNLMYGGRIMSASHVAFASTRVMATCGANANALGIAASLCKKQSVDPMELLVKNNMKNFQRELMRFGQFIPGYKLNDPEDLVRSASKIEGSSFELSQLPPDGPPKVLVRSLAQMLPLSQGPVPTFSITAMSVDNTVLTVQLRGSQKPYNYTPEVILAETKFPLVPGQNDLVIDFKVENPQTQYVFLSFLQNDSVALCTTKTRVSALMTVEHECTQSPPSDVGVDEFERWTPVRRPMGHNLALTLDPPLKAWGVENIRNGVPRPTKRTNCWVPRADSFGRKILKIGWDTPVKVNKVVVHFDTDYDHALESVLRGHPERTIPFCVKKWRLLDLSGEEREMYVEDENHLSRREVVIESSRTLKELGIEVLELNGDENAFGGIFEVRAYE
;
A
#
# COMPACT_ATOMS: atom_id res chain seq x y z
N MET A 1 13.87 -25.62 -0.18
CA MET A 1 15.03 -24.71 0.02
C MET A 1 16.06 -25.29 0.99
N VAL A 2 15.74 -26.32 1.77
CA VAL A 2 16.71 -27.08 2.57
C VAL A 2 16.93 -28.44 1.92
N CYS A 3 18.16 -28.95 1.94
CA CYS A 3 18.48 -30.30 1.46
C CYS A 3 18.11 -31.34 2.52
N SER A 4 17.44 -32.43 2.10
CA SER A 4 17.10 -33.52 3.01
C SER A 4 18.28 -34.41 3.38
N GLU A 5 19.34 -34.43 2.56
CA GLU A 5 20.50 -35.32 2.72
C GLU A 5 21.71 -34.63 3.35
N ILE A 6 21.87 -33.32 3.13
CA ILE A 6 22.99 -32.53 3.64
C ILE A 6 22.41 -31.50 4.63
N PRO A 7 22.53 -31.72 5.96
CA PRO A 7 21.79 -30.97 6.98
C PRO A 7 21.98 -29.45 6.94
N ASN A 8 23.19 -28.99 6.59
CA ASN A 8 23.55 -27.58 6.55
C ASN A 8 23.45 -26.96 5.14
N LEU A 9 23.00 -27.71 4.13
CA LEU A 9 22.87 -27.20 2.77
C LEU A 9 21.50 -26.56 2.55
N MET A 10 21.52 -25.27 2.26
CA MET A 10 20.36 -24.51 1.79
C MET A 10 20.59 -24.01 0.37
N TYR A 11 19.54 -24.04 -0.46
CA TYR A 11 19.58 -23.59 -1.85
C TYR A 11 18.33 -22.80 -2.21
N GLY A 12 18.51 -21.78 -3.04
CA GLY A 12 17.49 -20.83 -3.46
C GLY A 12 17.73 -20.31 -4.87
N GLY A 13 16.97 -19.29 -5.26
CA GLY A 13 17.04 -18.75 -6.62
C GLY A 13 16.57 -19.77 -7.67
N ARG A 14 17.24 -19.81 -8.83
CA ARG A 14 16.83 -20.66 -9.97
C ARG A 14 17.15 -22.15 -9.82
N ILE A 15 17.91 -22.54 -8.81
CA ILE A 15 18.21 -23.95 -8.52
C ILE A 15 17.24 -24.55 -7.49
N MET A 16 16.17 -23.82 -7.12
CA MET A 16 15.14 -24.36 -6.24
C MET A 16 14.35 -25.48 -6.93
N SER A 17 14.06 -26.55 -6.20
CA SER A 17 13.18 -27.62 -6.67
C SER A 17 11.72 -27.14 -6.61
N ALA A 18 11.03 -27.19 -7.74
CA ALA A 18 9.62 -26.87 -7.89
C ALA A 18 9.04 -27.67 -9.07
N SER A 19 7.72 -27.89 -9.09
CA SER A 19 7.06 -28.43 -10.28
C SER A 19 7.23 -27.47 -11.47
N HIS A 20 7.10 -27.98 -12.69
CA HIS A 20 7.20 -27.15 -13.91
C HIS A 20 6.32 -25.89 -13.85
N VAL A 21 5.07 -26.05 -13.38
CA VAL A 21 4.09 -24.95 -13.24
C VAL A 21 4.53 -23.94 -12.18
N ALA A 22 4.93 -24.41 -10.98
CA ALA A 22 5.38 -23.52 -9.91
C ALA A 22 6.69 -22.80 -10.26
N PHE A 23 7.58 -23.47 -10.99
CA PHE A 23 8.88 -22.92 -11.38
C PHE A 23 8.74 -21.66 -12.25
N ALA A 24 7.66 -21.52 -13.03
CA ALA A 24 7.42 -20.36 -13.87
C ALA A 24 7.36 -19.05 -13.07
N SER A 25 6.70 -19.04 -11.91
CA SER A 25 6.58 -17.85 -11.05
C SER A 25 7.74 -17.72 -10.05
N THR A 26 8.29 -18.83 -9.57
CA THR A 26 9.35 -18.80 -8.54
C THR A 26 10.74 -18.48 -9.09
N ARG A 27 10.99 -18.69 -10.40
CA ARG A 27 12.28 -18.40 -11.05
C ARG A 27 12.49 -16.93 -11.43
N VAL A 28 11.48 -16.07 -11.22
CA VAL A 28 11.55 -14.63 -11.50
C VAL A 28 12.56 -13.97 -10.54
N MET A 29 13.33 -13.00 -11.04
CA MET A 29 14.49 -12.44 -10.30
C MET A 29 14.11 -11.80 -8.97
N ALA A 30 12.99 -11.06 -8.90
CA ALA A 30 12.52 -10.48 -7.64
C ALA A 30 12.15 -11.56 -6.62
N THR A 31 11.49 -12.64 -7.05
CA THR A 31 11.19 -13.80 -6.20
C THR A 31 12.46 -14.51 -5.73
N CYS A 32 13.46 -14.65 -6.61
CA CYS A 32 14.77 -15.19 -6.25
C CYS A 32 15.47 -14.34 -5.19
N GLY A 33 15.37 -13.01 -5.27
CA GLY A 33 15.87 -12.08 -4.24
C GLY A 33 15.19 -12.27 -2.89
N ALA A 34 13.86 -12.44 -2.86
CA ALA A 34 13.13 -12.75 -1.63
C ALA A 34 13.55 -14.10 -1.02
N ASN A 35 13.81 -15.11 -1.85
CA ASN A 35 14.36 -16.39 -1.40
C ASN A 35 15.75 -16.22 -0.79
N ALA A 36 16.62 -15.42 -1.42
CA ALA A 36 17.97 -15.15 -0.90
C ALA A 36 17.94 -14.46 0.47
N ASN A 37 17.07 -13.46 0.65
CA ASN A 37 16.85 -12.81 1.95
C ASN A 37 16.38 -13.82 3.01
N ALA A 38 15.42 -14.69 2.67
CA ALA A 38 14.98 -15.76 3.57
C ALA A 38 16.15 -16.67 4.00
N LEU A 39 16.99 -17.09 3.05
CA LEU A 39 18.16 -17.93 3.36
C LEU A 39 19.21 -17.20 4.23
N GLY A 40 19.43 -15.91 4.01
CA GLY A 40 20.35 -15.10 4.83
C GLY A 40 19.90 -15.00 6.29
N ILE A 41 18.62 -14.71 6.52
CA ILE A 41 18.04 -14.68 7.87
C ILE A 41 18.04 -16.08 8.50
N ALA A 42 17.71 -17.13 7.73
CA ALA A 42 17.78 -18.50 8.22
C ALA A 42 19.19 -18.86 8.70
N ALA A 43 20.22 -18.58 7.89
CA ALA A 43 21.62 -18.84 8.25
C ALA A 43 22.04 -18.07 9.53
N SER A 44 21.63 -16.81 9.66
CA SER A 44 21.86 -16.00 10.86
C SER A 44 21.22 -16.63 12.10
N LEU A 45 19.97 -17.10 11.99
CA LEU A 45 19.26 -17.75 13.09
C LEU A 45 19.86 -19.10 13.48
N CYS A 46 20.21 -19.93 12.50
CA CYS A 46 20.92 -21.19 12.73
C CYS A 46 22.20 -20.93 13.53
N LYS A 47 22.99 -19.93 13.14
CA LYS A 47 24.22 -19.56 13.84
C LYS A 47 23.95 -19.04 15.26
N LYS A 48 22.95 -18.18 15.44
CA LYS A 48 22.62 -17.57 16.73
C LYS A 48 22.06 -18.59 17.74
N GLN A 49 21.26 -19.54 17.27
CA GLN A 49 20.59 -20.53 18.11
C GLN A 49 21.36 -21.86 18.20
N SER A 50 22.43 -22.02 17.41
CA SER A 50 23.18 -23.28 17.26
C SER A 50 22.29 -24.45 16.85
N VAL A 51 21.42 -24.22 15.86
CA VAL A 51 20.47 -25.20 15.30
C VAL A 51 20.71 -25.41 13.81
N ASP A 52 20.34 -26.57 13.30
CA ASP A 52 20.37 -26.85 11.86
C ASP A 52 19.18 -26.20 11.12
N PRO A 53 19.31 -25.89 9.82
CA PRO A 53 18.24 -25.33 9.01
C PRO A 53 16.90 -26.07 9.08
N MET A 54 16.93 -27.40 9.21
CA MET A 54 15.72 -28.23 9.34
C MET A 54 14.94 -27.93 10.63
N GLU A 55 15.63 -27.56 11.72
CA GLU A 55 14.98 -27.22 12.97
C GLU A 55 14.21 -25.90 12.89
N LEU A 56 14.57 -25.01 11.96
CA LEU A 56 13.79 -23.78 11.71
C LEU A 56 12.39 -24.06 11.15
N LEU A 57 12.17 -25.24 10.58
CA LEU A 57 10.87 -25.65 10.04
C LEU A 57 9.87 -26.07 11.13
N VAL A 58 10.34 -26.30 12.36
CA VAL A 58 9.49 -26.57 13.52
C VAL A 58 8.63 -25.34 13.81
N LYS A 59 7.34 -25.54 14.11
CA LYS A 59 6.32 -24.47 14.20
C LYS A 59 6.74 -23.23 15.00
N ASN A 60 7.37 -23.40 16.17
CA ASN A 60 7.80 -22.26 16.99
C ASN A 60 8.99 -21.51 16.38
N ASN A 61 9.97 -22.23 15.83
CA ASN A 61 11.12 -21.64 15.16
C ASN A 61 10.70 -20.95 13.85
N MET A 62 9.73 -21.51 13.13
CA MET A 62 9.15 -20.91 11.94
C MET A 62 8.49 -19.55 12.24
N LYS A 63 7.73 -19.45 13.34
CA LYS A 63 7.15 -18.15 13.77
C LYS A 63 8.24 -17.12 14.06
N ASN A 64 9.31 -17.53 14.76
CA ASN A 64 10.43 -16.64 15.02
C ASN A 64 11.11 -16.22 13.71
N PHE A 65 11.34 -17.16 12.79
CA PHE A 65 11.94 -16.90 11.49
C PHE A 65 11.12 -15.92 10.65
N GLN A 66 9.79 -16.11 10.56
CA GLN A 66 8.88 -15.18 9.88
C GLN A 66 8.91 -13.79 10.51
N ARG A 67 8.98 -13.69 11.86
CA ARG A 67 9.13 -12.42 12.57
C ARG A 67 10.45 -11.73 12.23
N GLU A 68 11.57 -12.44 12.25
CA GLU A 68 12.88 -11.89 11.91
C GLU A 68 12.98 -11.44 10.45
N LEU A 69 12.33 -12.16 9.52
CA LEU A 69 12.20 -11.72 8.12
C LEU A 69 11.43 -10.40 8.00
N MET A 70 10.30 -10.27 8.69
CA MET A 70 9.50 -9.04 8.70
C MET A 70 10.22 -7.91 9.47
N ARG A 71 11.04 -8.22 10.48
CA ARG A 71 11.93 -7.25 11.14
C ARG A 71 12.94 -6.68 10.16
N PHE A 72 13.55 -7.54 9.35
CA PHE A 72 14.50 -7.18 8.30
C PHE A 72 13.86 -6.39 7.13
N GLY A 73 12.53 -6.47 6.97
CA GLY A 73 11.78 -5.71 5.97
C GLY A 73 11.27 -6.56 4.79
N GLN A 74 11.38 -7.89 4.87
CA GLN A 74 10.76 -8.77 3.88
C GLN A 74 9.28 -8.94 4.16
N PHE A 75 8.43 -8.54 3.21
CA PHE A 75 7.00 -8.76 3.28
C PHE A 75 6.64 -10.23 3.01
N ILE A 76 5.79 -10.80 3.85
CA ILE A 76 5.24 -12.15 3.70
C ILE A 76 3.72 -12.04 3.47
N PRO A 77 3.21 -12.36 2.26
CA PRO A 77 1.78 -12.29 1.98
C PRO A 77 0.95 -13.11 2.98
N GLY A 78 -0.11 -12.49 3.50
CA GLY A 78 -1.01 -13.12 4.49
C GLY A 78 -0.47 -13.17 5.92
N TYR A 79 0.77 -12.76 6.16
CA TYR A 79 1.36 -12.68 7.49
C TYR A 79 1.36 -11.23 7.98
N LYS A 80 0.79 -11.00 9.17
CA LYS A 80 0.90 -9.72 9.88
C LYS A 80 1.99 -9.85 10.93
N LEU A 81 2.89 -8.88 10.99
CA LEU A 81 3.89 -8.85 12.04
C LEU A 81 3.20 -8.69 13.40
N ASN A 82 3.38 -9.68 14.26
CA ASN A 82 3.07 -9.59 15.67
C ASN A 82 4.37 -9.71 16.45
N ASP A 83 4.89 -8.56 16.89
CA ASP A 83 6.16 -8.46 17.57
C ASP A 83 5.98 -8.01 19.02
N PRO A 84 6.12 -8.89 20.02
CA PRO A 84 5.99 -8.52 21.42
C PRO A 84 7.02 -7.51 21.92
N GLU A 85 8.15 -7.33 21.23
CA GLU A 85 9.20 -6.38 21.61
C GLU A 85 8.99 -4.99 21.00
N ASP A 86 7.99 -4.82 20.12
CA ASP A 86 7.65 -3.53 19.54
C ASP A 86 6.82 -2.68 20.51
N LEU A 87 7.47 -1.68 21.09
CA LEU A 87 6.90 -0.75 22.06
C LEU A 87 5.74 0.07 21.48
N VAL A 88 5.69 0.30 20.16
CA VAL A 88 4.58 1.06 19.54
C VAL A 88 3.25 0.32 19.67
N ARG A 89 3.27 -1.01 19.78
CA ARG A 89 2.05 -1.82 19.99
C ARG A 89 1.44 -1.59 21.36
N SER A 90 2.25 -1.25 22.36
CA SER A 90 1.80 -0.91 23.71
C SER A 90 1.59 0.59 23.91
N ALA A 91 1.67 1.41 22.86
CA ALA A 91 1.32 2.83 22.95
C ALA A 91 -0.14 3.01 23.35
N SER A 92 -0.40 3.78 24.40
CA SER A 92 -1.74 4.08 24.90
C SER A 92 -2.45 5.11 24.03
N LYS A 93 -1.67 5.94 23.31
CA LYS A 93 -2.20 7.00 22.45
C LYS A 93 -1.36 7.14 21.19
N ILE A 94 -2.04 7.30 20.05
CA ILE A 94 -1.40 7.68 18.78
C ILE A 94 -2.21 8.83 18.20
N GLU A 95 -1.54 9.94 17.88
CA GLU A 95 -2.18 11.17 17.40
C GLU A 95 -1.46 11.70 16.17
N GLY A 96 -2.23 12.32 15.29
CA GLY A 96 -1.70 12.93 14.07
C GLY A 96 -2.84 13.29 13.13
N SER A 97 -2.77 14.48 12.54
CA SER A 97 -3.69 14.90 11.49
C SER A 97 -3.52 13.98 10.29
N SER A 98 -4.63 13.39 9.83
CA SER A 98 -4.63 12.38 8.78
C SER A 98 -5.39 12.87 7.54
N PHE A 99 -4.98 12.42 6.37
CA PHE A 99 -5.73 12.66 5.14
C PHE A 99 -7.04 11.86 5.15
N GLU A 100 -8.14 12.56 4.88
CA GLU A 100 -9.44 11.97 4.58
C GLU A 100 -9.81 12.37 3.15
N LEU A 101 -10.21 11.38 2.34
CA LEU A 101 -10.55 11.64 0.95
C LEU A 101 -12.02 12.09 0.86
N SER A 102 -12.23 13.39 0.81
CA SER A 102 -13.52 14.02 0.47
C SER A 102 -13.57 14.50 -0.98
N GLN A 103 -12.43 14.90 -1.55
CA GLN A 103 -12.34 15.45 -2.89
C GLN A 103 -10.98 15.19 -3.54
N LEU A 104 -11.01 14.91 -4.84
CA LEU A 104 -9.90 15.03 -5.78
C LEU A 104 -10.30 16.05 -6.86
N PRO A 105 -9.54 17.14 -7.06
CA PRO A 105 -9.94 18.22 -7.97
C PRO A 105 -9.80 17.85 -9.45
N PRO A 106 -10.62 18.42 -10.36
CA PRO A 106 -10.55 18.18 -11.80
C PRO A 106 -9.47 19.01 -12.49
N ASP A 107 -8.21 18.82 -12.08
CA ASP A 107 -7.04 19.56 -12.56
C ASP A 107 -6.08 18.73 -13.43
N GLY A 108 -6.44 17.47 -13.69
CA GLY A 108 -5.72 16.54 -14.55
C GLY A 108 -6.23 16.50 -16.00
N PRO A 109 -5.50 15.82 -16.90
CA PRO A 109 -5.92 15.67 -18.29
C PRO A 109 -7.15 14.77 -18.41
N PRO A 110 -8.18 15.14 -19.19
CA PRO A 110 -9.36 14.32 -19.35
C PRO A 110 -9.02 12.93 -19.92
N LYS A 111 -9.74 11.91 -19.46
CA LYS A 111 -9.50 10.52 -19.83
C LYS A 111 -10.68 9.96 -20.63
N VAL A 112 -10.47 9.80 -21.93
CA VAL A 112 -11.45 9.15 -22.83
C VAL A 112 -11.59 7.67 -22.47
N LEU A 113 -12.83 7.19 -22.38
CA LEU A 113 -13.16 5.81 -22.02
C LEU A 113 -13.08 4.86 -23.23
N VAL A 114 -11.93 4.83 -23.92
CA VAL A 114 -11.63 3.84 -24.99
C VAL A 114 -11.53 2.40 -24.45
N ARG A 115 -11.40 2.28 -23.13
CA ARG A 115 -11.50 1.04 -22.34
C ARG A 115 -12.27 1.37 -21.07
N SER A 116 -12.88 0.36 -20.46
CA SER A 116 -13.47 0.51 -19.13
C SER A 116 -12.38 0.90 -18.13
N LEU A 117 -12.67 1.90 -17.30
CA LEU A 117 -11.74 2.50 -16.34
C LEU A 117 -12.34 2.40 -14.95
N ALA A 118 -11.56 2.05 -13.95
CA ALA A 118 -12.01 2.03 -12.57
C ALA A 118 -11.07 2.79 -11.63
N GLN A 119 -11.65 3.58 -10.72
CA GLN A 119 -10.94 4.09 -9.56
C GLN A 119 -10.96 3.02 -8.47
N MET A 120 -9.78 2.58 -8.04
CA MET A 120 -9.67 1.73 -6.86
C MET A 120 -9.87 2.58 -5.60
N LEU A 121 -10.71 2.10 -4.68
CA LEU A 121 -11.05 2.78 -3.43
C LEU A 121 -10.97 1.80 -2.24
N PRO A 122 -10.17 2.07 -1.20
CA PRO A 122 -10.01 1.20 -0.04
C PRO A 122 -11.19 1.36 0.94
N LEU A 123 -12.28 0.61 0.72
CA LEU A 123 -13.46 0.69 1.58
C LEU A 123 -13.42 -0.36 2.71
N SER A 124 -13.84 0.06 3.90
CA SER A 124 -14.19 -0.89 4.96
C SER A 124 -15.52 -1.59 4.63
N GLN A 125 -15.82 -2.67 5.34
CA GLN A 125 -17.14 -3.29 5.26
C GLN A 125 -18.20 -2.30 5.76
N GLY A 126 -19.35 -2.26 5.10
CA GLY A 126 -20.48 -1.38 5.45
C GLY A 126 -20.87 -0.44 4.31
N PRO A 127 -21.53 0.69 4.61
CA PRO A 127 -22.10 1.58 3.60
C PRO A 127 -21.06 2.12 2.61
N VAL A 128 -21.45 2.13 1.33
CA VAL A 128 -20.66 2.75 0.26
C VAL A 128 -21.00 4.25 0.21
N PRO A 129 -20.01 5.16 0.12
CA PRO A 129 -20.29 6.59 0.03
C PRO A 129 -20.96 6.95 -1.30
N THR A 130 -21.62 8.11 -1.30
CA THR A 130 -22.05 8.75 -2.55
C THR A 130 -20.83 9.34 -3.26
N PHE A 131 -20.75 9.15 -4.57
CA PHE A 131 -19.71 9.73 -5.40
C PHE A 131 -20.29 10.84 -6.28
N SER A 132 -19.55 11.93 -6.47
CA SER A 132 -19.85 12.88 -7.56
C SER A 132 -18.66 13.01 -8.49
N ILE A 133 -18.92 13.01 -9.80
CA ILE A 133 -17.91 13.09 -10.86
C ILE A 133 -18.45 13.92 -12.03
N THR A 134 -17.54 14.54 -12.77
CA THR A 134 -17.85 15.23 -14.02
C THR A 134 -17.41 14.39 -15.22
N ALA A 135 -18.34 14.16 -16.14
CA ALA A 135 -18.10 13.51 -17.42
C ALA A 135 -18.36 14.50 -18.57
N MET A 136 -17.48 14.49 -19.56
CA MET A 136 -17.67 15.21 -20.82
C MET A 136 -18.15 14.22 -21.87
N SER A 137 -19.21 14.56 -22.60
CA SER A 137 -19.66 13.77 -23.75
C SER A 137 -19.67 14.59 -25.03
N VAL A 138 -19.38 13.95 -26.16
CA VAL A 138 -19.49 14.58 -27.48
C VAL A 138 -20.81 14.29 -28.19
N ASP A 139 -21.59 13.31 -27.69
CA ASP A 139 -22.85 12.83 -28.28
C ASP A 139 -23.93 12.63 -27.21
N ASN A 140 -25.18 12.41 -27.65
CA ASN A 140 -26.18 11.82 -26.77
C ASN A 140 -25.85 10.33 -26.59
N THR A 141 -25.58 9.89 -25.37
CA THR A 141 -25.15 8.51 -25.09
C THR A 141 -25.58 8.07 -23.69
N VAL A 142 -25.26 6.84 -23.31
CA VAL A 142 -25.49 6.33 -21.95
C VAL A 142 -24.17 5.85 -21.36
N LEU A 143 -23.82 6.38 -20.20
CA LEU A 143 -22.68 5.91 -19.42
C LEU A 143 -23.14 4.90 -18.39
N THR A 144 -22.62 3.67 -18.46
CA THR A 144 -22.86 2.63 -17.46
C THR A 144 -21.76 2.68 -16.41
N VAL A 145 -22.17 2.77 -15.15
CA VAL A 145 -21.27 2.82 -13.99
C VAL A 145 -21.57 1.65 -13.08
N GLN A 146 -20.55 0.92 -12.68
CA GLN A 146 -20.63 -0.23 -11.80
C GLN A 146 -19.77 -0.03 -10.57
N LEU A 147 -20.30 -0.40 -9.40
CA LEU A 147 -19.47 -0.67 -8.25
C LEU A 147 -19.08 -2.14 -8.30
N ARG A 148 -17.78 -2.42 -8.39
CA ARG A 148 -17.28 -3.80 -8.35
C ARG A 148 -16.43 -4.05 -7.13
N GLY A 149 -16.46 -5.27 -6.62
CA GLY A 149 -15.57 -5.77 -5.57
C GLY A 149 -14.86 -7.03 -6.04
N SER A 150 -14.19 -7.68 -5.11
CA SER A 150 -13.49 -8.94 -5.37
C SER A 150 -14.12 -10.11 -4.62
N GLN A 151 -14.00 -11.31 -5.19
CA GLN A 151 -14.42 -12.54 -4.51
C GLN A 151 -13.63 -12.75 -3.21
N LYS A 152 -12.30 -12.54 -3.29
CA LYS A 152 -11.41 -12.59 -2.12
C LYS A 152 -10.95 -11.17 -1.78
N PRO A 153 -10.91 -10.79 -0.50
CA PRO A 153 -10.65 -9.40 -0.10
C PRO A 153 -9.24 -8.91 -0.44
N TYR A 154 -8.29 -9.81 -0.69
CA TYR A 154 -6.90 -9.51 -1.05
C TYR A 154 -6.65 -9.53 -2.56
N ASN A 155 -7.66 -9.86 -3.37
CA ASN A 155 -7.53 -9.75 -4.82
C ASN A 155 -7.62 -8.28 -5.23
N TYR A 156 -6.98 -7.97 -6.35
CA TYR A 156 -7.05 -6.67 -7.01
C TYR A 156 -7.72 -6.83 -8.38
N THR A 157 -8.83 -7.59 -8.40
CA THR A 157 -9.56 -7.92 -9.62
C THR A 157 -11.04 -7.68 -9.37
N PRO A 158 -11.73 -6.88 -10.20
CA PRO A 158 -13.13 -6.54 -9.98
C PRO A 158 -14.07 -7.63 -10.52
N GLU A 159 -14.06 -8.82 -9.93
CA GLU A 159 -14.84 -9.97 -10.44
C GLU A 159 -16.34 -9.91 -10.06
N VAL A 160 -16.70 -9.16 -9.03
CA VAL A 160 -18.07 -9.15 -8.49
C VAL A 160 -18.71 -7.79 -8.72
N ILE A 161 -19.79 -7.73 -9.49
CA ILE A 161 -20.62 -6.52 -9.61
C ILE A 161 -21.49 -6.42 -8.37
N LEU A 162 -21.24 -5.40 -7.55
CA LEU A 162 -22.01 -5.10 -6.34
C LEU A 162 -23.26 -4.26 -6.65
N ALA A 163 -23.13 -3.35 -7.62
CA ALA A 163 -24.24 -2.52 -8.10
C ALA A 163 -23.94 -1.96 -9.51
N GLU A 164 -24.98 -1.58 -10.23
CA GLU A 164 -24.92 -0.93 -11.54
C GLU A 164 -25.93 0.23 -11.61
N THR A 165 -25.55 1.32 -12.26
CA THR A 165 -26.44 2.40 -12.65
C THR A 165 -26.07 2.92 -14.04
N LYS A 166 -27.00 3.65 -14.68
CA LYS A 166 -26.85 4.18 -16.04
C LYS A 166 -27.25 5.64 -16.07
N PHE A 167 -26.43 6.47 -16.70
CA PHE A 167 -26.66 7.89 -16.84
C PHE A 167 -26.84 8.24 -18.33
N PRO A 168 -28.01 8.77 -18.74
CA PRO A 168 -28.11 9.43 -20.03
C PRO A 168 -27.26 10.69 -20.01
N LEU A 169 -26.38 10.84 -21.01
CA LEU A 169 -25.50 11.98 -21.17
C LEU A 169 -25.91 12.78 -22.41
N VAL A 170 -25.75 14.09 -22.33
CA VAL A 170 -25.90 15.02 -23.46
C VAL A 170 -24.54 15.57 -23.86
N PRO A 171 -24.37 16.07 -25.10
CA PRO A 171 -23.14 16.74 -25.51
C PRO A 171 -22.75 17.89 -24.55
N GLY A 172 -21.48 17.94 -24.18
CA GLY A 172 -20.93 18.88 -23.19
C GLY A 172 -20.68 18.25 -21.82
N GLN A 173 -20.72 19.09 -20.78
CA GLN A 173 -20.46 18.70 -19.40
C GLN A 173 -21.70 18.07 -18.77
N ASN A 174 -21.50 16.95 -18.07
CA ASN A 174 -22.52 16.24 -17.31
C ASN A 174 -21.97 15.98 -15.90
N ASP A 175 -22.63 16.52 -14.88
CA ASP A 175 -22.29 16.28 -13.48
C ASP A 175 -23.15 15.12 -12.94
N LEU A 176 -22.47 14.06 -12.49
CA LEU A 176 -23.09 12.80 -12.11
C LEU A 176 -23.01 12.63 -10.60
N VAL A 177 -24.14 12.31 -9.97
CA VAL A 177 -24.21 11.86 -8.58
C VAL A 177 -24.54 10.37 -8.58
N ILE A 178 -23.62 9.58 -8.03
CA ILE A 178 -23.67 8.13 -8.02
C ILE A 178 -23.86 7.67 -6.58
N ASP A 179 -25.11 7.37 -6.23
CA ASP A 179 -25.48 6.74 -4.97
C ASP A 179 -26.03 5.34 -5.27
N PHE A 180 -25.20 4.32 -5.04
CA PHE A 180 -25.58 2.93 -5.29
C PHE A 180 -26.54 2.37 -4.24
N LYS A 181 -26.62 2.98 -3.04
CA LYS A 181 -27.43 2.49 -1.91
C LYS A 181 -27.17 1.01 -1.57
N VAL A 182 -25.90 0.60 -1.66
CA VAL A 182 -25.44 -0.75 -1.31
C VAL A 182 -24.39 -0.70 -0.21
N GLU A 183 -24.17 -1.85 0.41
CA GLU A 183 -23.08 -2.06 1.34
C GLU A 183 -21.95 -2.84 0.68
N ASN A 184 -20.71 -2.46 1.00
CA ASN A 184 -19.53 -3.24 0.68
C ASN A 184 -19.46 -4.45 1.62
N PRO A 185 -19.48 -5.69 1.11
CA PRO A 185 -19.66 -6.90 1.94
C PRO A 185 -18.44 -7.24 2.82
N GLN A 186 -17.26 -6.74 2.48
CA GLN A 186 -16.02 -7.01 3.20
C GLN A 186 -15.03 -5.87 3.01
N THR A 187 -14.08 -5.70 3.94
CA THR A 187 -12.99 -4.73 3.72
C THR A 187 -12.11 -5.18 2.56
N GLN A 188 -12.03 -4.35 1.53
CA GLN A 188 -11.30 -4.60 0.29
C GLN A 188 -11.08 -3.29 -0.47
N TYR A 189 -10.31 -3.36 -1.55
CA TYR A 189 -10.43 -2.35 -2.60
C TYR A 189 -11.69 -2.62 -3.42
N VAL A 190 -12.59 -1.65 -3.50
CA VAL A 190 -13.67 -1.64 -4.48
C VAL A 190 -13.24 -0.85 -5.70
N PHE A 191 -13.95 -1.04 -6.80
CA PHE A 191 -13.64 -0.48 -8.11
C PHE A 191 -14.86 0.29 -8.59
N LEU A 192 -14.80 1.62 -8.50
CA LEU A 192 -15.80 2.49 -9.12
C LEU A 192 -15.51 2.51 -10.62
N SER A 193 -16.25 1.68 -11.36
CA SER A 193 -15.95 1.30 -12.74
C SER A 193 -16.87 2.03 -13.71
N PHE A 194 -16.29 2.69 -14.70
CA PHE A 194 -16.98 3.35 -15.79
C PHE A 194 -16.73 2.54 -17.04
N LEU A 195 -17.79 1.98 -17.62
CA LEU A 195 -17.66 1.09 -18.77
C LEU A 195 -17.27 1.86 -20.03
N GLN A 196 -16.58 1.19 -20.94
CA GLN A 196 -16.11 1.73 -22.22
C GLN A 196 -17.24 2.51 -22.93
N ASN A 197 -16.91 3.74 -23.32
CA ASN A 197 -17.75 4.60 -24.14
C ASN A 197 -16.86 5.65 -24.81
N ASP A 198 -16.55 5.44 -26.08
CA ASP A 198 -15.58 6.24 -26.84
C ASP A 198 -16.04 7.71 -27.02
N SER A 199 -17.33 8.01 -26.83
CA SER A 199 -17.89 9.37 -26.86
C SER A 199 -17.85 10.08 -25.49
N VAL A 200 -17.23 9.48 -24.47
CA VAL A 200 -17.18 10.01 -23.09
C VAL A 200 -15.75 10.12 -22.58
N ALA A 201 -15.44 11.25 -21.94
CA ALA A 201 -14.22 11.46 -21.19
C ALA A 201 -14.53 11.81 -19.73
N LEU A 202 -13.79 11.23 -18.78
CA LEU A 202 -13.88 11.57 -17.37
C LEU A 202 -12.85 12.61 -16.99
N CYS A 203 -13.22 13.55 -16.11
CA CYS A 203 -12.26 14.44 -15.48
C CYS A 203 -11.34 13.65 -14.53
N THR A 204 -10.04 13.95 -14.55
CA THR A 204 -9.04 13.34 -13.68
C THR A 204 -8.35 14.38 -12.83
N THR A 205 -7.54 13.94 -11.87
CA THR A 205 -6.74 14.81 -11.02
C THR A 205 -5.24 14.63 -11.23
N LYS A 206 -4.46 15.68 -10.96
CA LYS A 206 -3.01 15.58 -10.74
C LYS A 206 -2.68 15.06 -9.34
N THR A 207 -3.62 15.14 -8.40
CA THR A 207 -3.44 14.68 -7.02
C THR A 207 -3.17 13.18 -6.96
N ARG A 208 -2.09 12.81 -6.27
CA ARG A 208 -1.66 11.43 -6.03
C ARG A 208 -1.67 11.16 -4.55
N VAL A 209 -2.19 10.00 -4.16
CA VAL A 209 -2.27 9.58 -2.76
C VAL A 209 -1.72 8.17 -2.66
N SER A 210 -0.93 7.88 -1.63
CA SER A 210 -0.49 6.52 -1.30
C SER A 210 -1.66 5.53 -1.37
N ALA A 211 -1.44 4.38 -2.01
CA ALA A 211 -2.42 3.30 -2.08
C ALA A 211 -3.72 3.65 -2.84
N LEU A 212 -3.66 4.63 -3.77
CA LEU A 212 -4.77 5.05 -4.62
C LEU A 212 -4.33 5.14 -6.09
N MET A 213 -5.04 4.44 -6.97
CA MET A 213 -4.79 4.47 -8.40
C MET A 213 -6.01 4.06 -9.23
N THR A 214 -5.92 4.29 -10.54
CA THR A 214 -6.88 3.77 -11.52
C THR A 214 -6.35 2.52 -12.21
N VAL A 215 -7.28 1.66 -12.61
CA VAL A 215 -7.01 0.47 -13.44
C VAL A 215 -7.92 0.48 -14.66
N GLU A 216 -7.41 -0.06 -15.77
CA GLU A 216 -8.17 -0.25 -17.01
C GLU A 216 -8.37 -1.72 -17.30
N HIS A 217 -9.54 -2.05 -17.83
CA HIS A 217 -9.80 -3.37 -18.42
C HIS A 217 -8.96 -3.52 -19.68
N GLU A 218 -7.88 -4.30 -19.60
CA GLU A 218 -6.97 -4.52 -20.73
C GLU A 218 -7.53 -5.59 -21.68
N CYS A 219 -8.00 -6.69 -21.12
CA CYS A 219 -8.64 -7.79 -21.84
C CYS A 219 -9.27 -8.80 -20.86
N THR A 220 -10.04 -9.73 -21.40
CA THR A 220 -10.47 -10.95 -20.68
C THR A 220 -9.59 -12.11 -21.12
N GLN A 221 -8.99 -12.80 -20.15
CA GLN A 221 -8.14 -13.95 -20.41
C GLN A 221 -8.92 -15.22 -20.14
N SER A 222 -9.12 -16.03 -21.20
CA SER A 222 -9.80 -17.31 -21.17
C SER A 222 -8.79 -18.43 -21.44
N PRO A 223 -8.18 -19.04 -20.42
CA PRO A 223 -7.25 -20.15 -20.61
C PRO A 223 -7.94 -21.38 -21.22
N PRO A 224 -7.22 -22.28 -21.90
CA PRO A 224 -7.77 -23.57 -22.33
C PRO A 224 -8.36 -24.35 -21.16
N SER A 225 -9.35 -25.22 -21.41
CA SER A 225 -9.77 -26.19 -20.40
C SER A 225 -8.57 -27.04 -19.97
N ASP A 226 -8.51 -27.43 -18.69
CA ASP A 226 -7.51 -28.34 -18.10
C ASP A 226 -6.13 -27.76 -17.72
N VAL A 227 -5.89 -26.44 -17.84
CA VAL A 227 -4.66 -25.82 -17.29
C VAL A 227 -4.77 -25.43 -15.81
N GLY A 228 -5.95 -25.62 -15.19
CA GLY A 228 -6.20 -25.29 -13.79
C GLY A 228 -6.20 -23.77 -13.50
N VAL A 229 -6.49 -22.96 -14.50
CA VAL A 229 -6.62 -21.50 -14.39
C VAL A 229 -7.99 -21.11 -14.92
N ASP A 230 -8.80 -20.45 -14.08
CA ASP A 230 -10.12 -19.97 -14.45
C ASP A 230 -10.03 -18.78 -15.43
N GLU A 231 -11.13 -18.50 -16.15
CA GLU A 231 -11.26 -17.24 -16.90
C GLU A 231 -11.27 -16.05 -15.94
N PHE A 232 -10.56 -14.97 -16.29
CA PHE A 232 -10.57 -13.75 -15.51
C PHE A 232 -10.38 -12.50 -16.36
N GLU A 233 -10.99 -11.40 -15.92
CA GLU A 233 -10.74 -10.08 -16.49
C GLU A 233 -9.40 -9.52 -15.98
N ARG A 234 -8.58 -9.02 -16.89
CA ARG A 234 -7.31 -8.38 -16.55
C ARG A 234 -7.50 -6.88 -16.46
N TRP A 235 -7.51 -6.38 -15.24
CA TRP A 235 -7.51 -4.96 -14.94
C TRP A 235 -6.11 -4.53 -14.52
N THR A 236 -5.52 -3.58 -15.24
CA THR A 236 -4.11 -3.20 -15.03
C THR A 236 -3.97 -1.73 -14.69
N PRO A 237 -3.03 -1.35 -13.79
CA PRO A 237 -2.77 0.04 -13.49
C PRO A 237 -2.31 0.81 -14.73
N VAL A 238 -2.91 1.98 -14.96
CA VAL A 238 -2.47 2.88 -16.02
C VAL A 238 -1.07 3.41 -15.66
N ARG A 239 -0.13 3.28 -16.58
CA ARG A 239 1.26 3.68 -16.34
C ARG A 239 1.43 5.20 -16.31
N ARG A 240 2.32 5.68 -15.45
CA ARG A 240 2.70 7.10 -15.42
C ARG A 240 3.49 7.44 -16.68
N PRO A 241 3.38 8.69 -17.20
CA PRO A 241 2.71 9.82 -16.56
C PRO A 241 1.17 9.84 -16.70
N MET A 242 0.57 8.94 -17.50
CA MET A 242 -0.87 8.99 -17.83
C MET A 242 -1.77 8.37 -16.75
N GLY A 243 -1.20 7.63 -15.80
CA GLY A 243 -1.93 7.07 -14.67
C GLY A 243 -2.37 8.15 -13.70
N HIS A 244 -3.54 8.75 -13.96
CA HIS A 244 -4.19 9.72 -13.09
C HIS A 244 -5.34 9.08 -12.31
N ASN A 245 -5.56 9.53 -11.08
CA ASN A 245 -6.80 9.23 -10.36
C ASN A 245 -7.96 10.00 -11.00
N LEU A 246 -9.18 9.51 -10.85
CA LEU A 246 -10.37 10.28 -11.22
C LEU A 246 -10.47 11.54 -10.36
N ALA A 247 -11.05 12.60 -10.92
CA ALA A 247 -11.52 13.72 -10.12
C ALA A 247 -12.90 13.36 -9.59
N LEU A 248 -13.05 13.30 -8.27
CA LEU A 248 -14.32 12.93 -7.64
C LEU A 248 -14.47 13.54 -6.26
N THR A 249 -15.71 13.67 -5.80
CA THR A 249 -16.04 13.91 -4.39
C THR A 249 -16.69 12.69 -3.77
N LEU A 250 -16.51 12.50 -2.46
CA LEU A 250 -17.08 11.42 -1.68
C LEU A 250 -17.81 11.97 -0.46
N ASP A 251 -19.03 11.49 -0.23
CA ASP A 251 -19.79 11.77 0.99
C ASP A 251 -20.36 10.47 1.60
N PRO A 252 -20.02 10.12 2.86
CA PRO A 252 -19.05 10.78 3.72
C PRO A 252 -17.59 10.63 3.21
N PRO A 253 -16.65 11.46 3.69
CA PRO A 253 -15.23 11.33 3.37
C PRO A 253 -14.65 9.96 3.72
N LEU A 254 -13.79 9.43 2.85
CA LEU A 254 -13.13 8.15 3.08
C LEU A 254 -11.94 8.30 4.05
N LYS A 255 -12.05 7.66 5.21
CA LYS A 255 -11.07 7.69 6.30
C LYS A 255 -10.13 6.48 6.28
N ALA A 256 -9.39 6.30 5.19
CA ALA A 256 -8.54 5.13 5.01
C ALA A 256 -7.08 5.31 5.46
N TRP A 257 -6.61 6.55 5.69
CA TRP A 257 -5.20 6.85 5.95
C TRP A 257 -4.88 7.31 7.38
N GLY A 258 -5.59 6.74 8.36
CA GLY A 258 -5.48 7.11 9.77
C GLY A 258 -4.22 6.60 10.47
N VAL A 259 -3.89 7.21 11.61
CA VAL A 259 -2.69 6.91 12.41
C VAL A 259 -2.59 5.46 12.88
N GLU A 260 -3.71 4.77 13.13
CA GLU A 260 -3.71 3.38 13.60
C GLU A 260 -3.10 2.39 12.59
N ASN A 261 -2.98 2.78 11.32
CA ASN A 261 -2.34 1.96 10.31
C ASN A 261 -0.86 1.66 10.63
N ILE A 262 -0.14 2.59 11.29
CA ILE A 262 1.30 2.48 11.55
C ILE A 262 1.70 1.30 12.46
N ARG A 263 0.75 0.71 13.20
CA ARG A 263 1.02 -0.39 14.15
C ARG A 263 0.29 -1.69 13.81
N ASN A 264 -0.28 -1.79 12.61
CA ASN A 264 -1.10 -2.94 12.23
C ASN A 264 -0.29 -4.16 11.73
N GLY A 265 1.03 -4.02 11.63
CA GLY A 265 1.98 -5.07 11.24
C GLY A 265 2.05 -5.37 9.74
N VAL A 266 1.57 -4.45 8.89
CA VAL A 266 1.54 -4.58 7.43
C VAL A 266 2.15 -3.33 6.77
N PRO A 267 3.45 -3.35 6.40
CA PRO A 267 4.16 -2.14 5.96
C PRO A 267 3.94 -1.80 4.48
N ARG A 268 2.72 -2.02 3.95
CA ARG A 268 2.36 -1.75 2.54
C ARG A 268 0.85 -1.88 2.26
N PRO A 269 0.36 -1.41 1.10
CA PRO A 269 -1.01 -1.63 0.67
C PRO A 269 -1.32 -3.12 0.47
N THR A 270 -2.53 -3.51 0.87
CA THR A 270 -3.10 -4.86 0.67
C THR A 270 -4.61 -4.73 0.45
N LYS A 271 -5.48 -5.34 1.26
CA LYS A 271 -6.93 -5.06 1.23
C LYS A 271 -7.34 -3.71 1.84
N ARG A 272 -6.36 -2.96 2.34
CA ARG A 272 -6.43 -1.62 2.94
C ARG A 272 -5.17 -0.86 2.51
N THR A 273 -5.17 0.45 2.70
CA THR A 273 -3.99 1.31 2.47
C THR A 273 -2.82 0.93 3.38
N ASN A 274 -3.11 0.57 4.65
CA ASN A 274 -2.15 0.38 5.73
C ASN A 274 -1.17 1.55 5.90
N CYS A 275 -1.56 2.75 5.50
CA CYS A 275 -0.71 3.93 5.48
C CYS A 275 -1.30 5.02 6.36
N TRP A 276 -0.48 5.72 7.14
CA TRP A 276 -0.83 7.04 7.64
C TRP A 276 -0.31 8.10 6.67
N VAL A 277 -1.21 8.89 6.09
CA VAL A 277 -0.86 10.01 5.21
C VAL A 277 -1.06 11.31 5.99
N PRO A 278 0.02 12.04 6.31
CA PRO A 278 -0.06 13.21 7.17
C PRO A 278 -0.78 14.37 6.50
N ARG A 279 -1.55 15.10 7.30
CA ARG A 279 -1.95 16.49 7.01
C ARG A 279 -1.29 17.42 8.00
N ALA A 280 -1.14 18.68 7.59
CA ALA A 280 -0.70 19.72 8.51
C ALA A 280 -1.72 19.88 9.65
N ASP A 281 -1.25 19.94 10.88
CA ASP A 281 -2.05 20.33 12.04
C ASP A 281 -2.28 21.86 12.06
N SER A 282 -2.89 22.36 13.15
CA SER A 282 -3.15 23.79 13.34
C SER A 282 -1.89 24.67 13.36
N PHE A 283 -0.70 24.07 13.53
CA PHE A 283 0.59 24.74 13.53
C PHE A 283 1.37 24.53 12.23
N GLY A 284 0.75 23.90 11.22
CA GLY A 284 1.40 23.61 9.95
C GLY A 284 2.25 22.33 9.94
N ARG A 285 2.27 21.56 11.04
CA ARG A 285 3.18 20.42 11.21
C ARG A 285 2.54 19.12 10.75
N LYS A 286 3.32 18.27 10.08
CA LYS A 286 2.95 16.92 9.64
C LYS A 286 3.59 15.90 10.59
N ILE A 287 3.06 15.81 11.80
CA ILE A 287 3.66 15.05 12.90
C ILE A 287 2.75 13.92 13.40
N LEU A 288 3.35 12.74 13.57
CA LEU A 288 2.79 11.60 14.28
C LEU A 288 3.34 11.62 15.71
N LYS A 289 2.46 11.50 16.69
CA LYS A 289 2.81 11.41 18.10
C LYS A 289 2.39 10.07 18.66
N ILE A 290 3.29 9.40 19.36
CA ILE A 290 3.09 8.08 19.96
C ILE A 290 3.38 8.21 21.44
N GLY A 291 2.35 8.03 22.27
CA GLY A 291 2.41 8.20 23.73
C GLY A 291 2.23 6.90 24.49
N TRP A 292 2.90 6.80 25.63
CA TRP A 292 2.78 5.71 26.59
C TRP A 292 2.35 6.22 27.96
N ASP A 293 1.55 5.44 28.69
CA ASP A 293 1.11 5.80 30.05
C ASP A 293 2.30 5.82 31.02
N THR A 294 3.18 4.84 30.90
CA THR A 294 4.45 4.74 31.62
C THR A 294 5.61 4.99 30.67
N PRO A 295 6.64 5.77 31.07
CA PRO A 295 7.81 5.97 30.23
C PRO A 295 8.46 4.65 29.83
N VAL A 296 8.83 4.53 28.56
CA VAL A 296 9.49 3.35 27.97
C VAL A 296 10.91 3.70 27.57
N LYS A 297 11.78 2.70 27.59
CA LYS A 297 13.18 2.88 27.20
C LYS A 297 13.32 2.53 25.71
N VAL A 298 13.88 3.44 24.91
CA VAL A 298 13.98 3.29 23.46
C VAL A 298 15.43 3.50 23.01
N ASN A 299 16.01 2.51 22.36
CA ASN A 299 17.32 2.62 21.68
C ASN A 299 17.22 2.59 20.14
N LYS A 300 16.06 2.22 19.60
CA LYS A 300 15.90 2.01 18.17
C LYS A 300 14.49 2.33 17.72
N VAL A 301 14.39 3.07 16.63
CA VAL A 301 13.13 3.34 15.93
C VAL A 301 13.26 2.89 14.47
N VAL A 302 12.27 2.15 13.99
CA VAL A 302 12.16 1.74 12.60
C VAL A 302 10.94 2.40 11.98
N VAL A 303 11.13 3.06 10.84
CA VAL A 303 10.05 3.73 10.09
C VAL A 303 10.01 3.16 8.68
N HIS A 304 8.83 2.75 8.23
CA HIS A 304 8.57 2.32 6.85
C HIS A 304 7.82 3.42 6.09
N PHE A 305 8.49 4.04 5.12
CA PHE A 305 7.95 5.09 4.26
C PHE A 305 7.36 4.52 2.97
N ASP A 306 6.47 5.29 2.36
CA ASP A 306 5.94 4.96 1.05
C ASP A 306 6.90 5.32 -0.09
N THR A 307 7.44 4.30 -0.75
CA THR A 307 8.18 4.44 -2.02
C THR A 307 7.39 3.87 -3.19
N ASP A 308 6.07 4.02 -3.12
CA ASP A 308 5.10 3.71 -4.16
C ASP A 308 5.04 2.22 -4.50
N TYR A 309 4.68 1.42 -3.49
CA TYR A 309 4.53 -0.03 -3.66
C TYR A 309 3.43 -0.44 -4.64
N ASP A 310 2.53 0.47 -4.99
CA ASP A 310 1.43 0.25 -5.93
C ASP A 310 1.87 0.43 -7.39
N HIS A 311 2.86 1.31 -7.64
CA HIS A 311 3.38 1.55 -8.98
C HIS A 311 4.56 0.63 -9.31
N ALA A 312 4.51 0.02 -10.49
CA ALA A 312 5.59 -0.85 -10.94
C ALA A 312 6.85 -0.04 -11.27
N LEU A 313 7.92 -0.23 -10.49
CA LEU A 313 9.25 0.32 -10.78
C LEU A 313 9.94 -0.50 -11.87
N GLU A 314 9.50 -0.29 -13.11
CA GLU A 314 10.02 -0.96 -14.30
C GLU A 314 11.47 -0.53 -14.58
N SER A 315 12.37 -1.51 -14.76
CA SER A 315 13.81 -1.24 -14.95
C SER A 315 14.44 -1.93 -16.16
N VAL A 316 13.75 -2.88 -16.79
CA VAL A 316 14.31 -3.69 -17.90
C VAL A 316 13.62 -3.42 -19.24
N LEU A 317 12.28 -3.49 -19.29
CA LEU A 317 11.53 -3.39 -20.55
C LEU A 317 10.99 -1.99 -20.84
N ARG A 318 10.86 -1.17 -19.79
CA ARG A 318 10.29 0.18 -19.83
C ARG A 318 11.07 1.05 -18.86
N GLY A 319 11.28 2.31 -19.23
CA GLY A 319 11.85 3.32 -18.33
C GLY A 319 10.80 3.84 -17.36
N HIS A 320 11.27 4.52 -16.32
CA HIS A 320 10.41 5.17 -15.33
C HIS A 320 10.39 6.69 -15.57
N PRO A 321 9.21 7.35 -15.58
CA PRO A 321 9.12 8.79 -15.83
C PRO A 321 9.67 9.62 -14.66
N GLU A 322 9.67 9.06 -13.45
CA GLU A 322 10.09 9.77 -12.24
C GLU A 322 11.51 9.37 -11.86
N ARG A 323 12.38 10.37 -11.64
CA ARG A 323 13.75 10.16 -11.15
C ARG A 323 13.80 9.91 -9.64
N THR A 324 12.85 10.49 -8.91
CA THR A 324 12.62 10.29 -7.48
C THR A 324 11.15 9.94 -7.28
N ILE A 325 10.86 9.01 -6.38
CA ILE A 325 9.48 8.54 -6.18
C ILE A 325 8.68 9.60 -5.43
N PRO A 326 7.56 10.12 -5.98
CA PRO A 326 6.85 11.26 -5.38
C PRO A 326 6.40 11.06 -3.93
N PHE A 327 6.02 9.84 -3.55
CA PHE A 327 5.54 9.55 -2.20
C PHE A 327 6.65 9.40 -1.16
N CYS A 328 7.90 9.22 -1.61
CA CYS A 328 9.02 8.95 -0.71
C CYS A 328 9.29 10.19 0.14
N VAL A 329 9.19 10.02 1.47
CA VAL A 329 9.61 11.03 2.45
C VAL A 329 11.10 11.29 2.26
N LYS A 330 11.43 12.52 1.91
CA LYS A 330 12.79 12.98 1.64
C LYS A 330 13.46 13.52 2.90
N LYS A 331 12.74 14.35 3.65
CA LYS A 331 13.24 14.97 4.88
C LYS A 331 12.30 14.70 6.04
N TRP A 332 12.84 14.23 7.15
CA TRP A 332 12.07 13.85 8.33
C TRP A 332 12.93 13.84 9.59
N ARG A 333 12.28 13.81 10.76
CA ARG A 333 12.97 13.79 12.06
C ARG A 333 12.23 13.01 13.13
N LEU A 334 13.00 12.59 14.14
CA LEU A 334 12.50 12.02 15.39
C LEU A 334 12.64 13.03 16.52
N LEU A 335 11.60 13.13 17.33
CA LEU A 335 11.47 14.09 18.42
C LEU A 335 11.15 13.36 19.72
N ASP A 336 11.77 13.75 20.81
CA ASP A 336 11.29 13.48 22.17
C ASP A 336 10.29 14.59 22.53
N LEU A 337 9.04 14.19 22.78
CA LEU A 337 7.94 15.09 23.13
C LEU A 337 7.52 14.90 24.59
N SER A 338 8.29 14.16 25.40
CA SER A 338 7.97 13.85 26.79
C SER A 338 7.98 15.09 27.71
N GLY A 339 8.57 16.19 27.25
CA GLY A 339 8.70 17.47 27.94
C GLY A 339 8.92 18.60 26.93
N GLU A 340 9.99 19.38 27.09
CA GLU A 340 10.42 20.31 26.05
C GLU A 340 10.82 19.52 24.78
N GLU A 341 10.33 19.95 23.62
CA GLU A 341 10.59 19.28 22.35
C GLU A 341 12.09 19.21 22.08
N ARG A 342 12.60 17.99 21.89
CA ARG A 342 14.01 17.75 21.60
C ARG A 342 14.18 16.87 20.37
N GLU A 343 14.95 17.36 19.41
CA GLU A 343 15.34 16.57 18.24
C GLU A 343 16.35 15.47 18.62
N MET A 344 15.99 14.23 18.29
CA MET A 344 16.83 13.05 18.53
C MET A 344 17.55 12.58 17.26
N TYR A 345 16.94 12.84 16.09
CA TYR A 345 17.46 12.45 14.79
C TYR A 345 16.83 13.31 13.70
N VAL A 346 17.60 13.64 12.68
CA VAL A 346 17.12 14.26 11.45
C VAL A 346 17.81 13.62 10.26
N GLU A 347 17.04 13.39 9.20
CA GLU A 347 17.56 12.96 7.92
C GLU A 347 17.06 13.90 6.83
N ASP A 348 17.99 14.30 5.98
CA ASP A 348 17.77 15.04 4.74
C ASP A 348 18.28 14.14 3.60
N GLU A 349 17.54 14.03 2.51
CA GLU A 349 17.80 13.13 1.37
C GLU A 349 17.55 11.62 1.59
N ASN A 350 16.51 11.26 2.34
CA ASN A 350 16.04 9.87 2.39
C ASN A 350 15.49 9.41 1.02
N HIS A 351 15.91 8.20 0.62
CA HIS A 351 15.48 7.50 -0.59
C HIS A 351 15.14 6.02 -0.31
N LEU A 352 15.03 5.65 0.97
CA LEU A 352 14.77 4.27 1.42
C LEU A 352 13.34 4.13 1.95
N SER A 353 12.70 3.00 1.63
CA SER A 353 11.38 2.66 2.17
C SER A 353 11.43 2.25 3.63
N ARG A 354 12.59 1.88 4.16
CA ARG A 354 12.77 1.46 5.56
C ARG A 354 13.99 2.17 6.13
N ARG A 355 13.78 2.89 7.22
CA ARG A 355 14.84 3.53 8.00
C ARG A 355 14.90 2.94 9.39
N GLU A 356 16.11 2.68 9.84
CA GLU A 356 16.42 2.24 11.20
C GLU A 356 17.32 3.28 11.83
N VAL A 357 16.85 3.88 12.91
CA VAL A 357 17.57 4.90 13.67
C VAL A 357 17.96 4.29 14.99
N VAL A 358 19.27 4.19 15.24
CA VAL A 358 19.83 3.78 16.53
C VAL A 358 20.12 5.04 17.35
N ILE A 359 19.63 5.06 18.59
CA ILE A 359 19.78 6.15 19.54
C ILE A 359 20.96 5.80 20.45
N GLU A 360 22.08 6.52 20.30
CA GLU A 360 23.40 6.19 20.91
C GLU A 360 23.38 6.05 22.44
N SER A 361 22.40 6.66 23.12
CA SER A 361 22.08 6.41 24.51
C SER A 361 20.59 6.13 24.61
N SER A 362 20.22 4.91 24.97
CA SER A 362 18.81 4.52 25.15
C SER A 362 18.08 5.56 26.01
N ARG A 363 16.97 6.08 25.50
CA ARG A 363 16.24 7.21 26.10
C ARG A 363 14.95 6.73 26.74
N THR A 364 14.64 7.26 27.91
CA THR A 364 13.34 7.08 28.54
C THR A 364 12.36 8.10 27.97
N LEU A 365 11.40 7.64 27.18
CA LEU A 365 10.40 8.46 26.49
C LEU A 365 9.01 8.18 27.05
N LYS A 366 8.23 9.24 27.25
CA LYS A 366 6.77 9.16 27.45
C LYS A 366 6.03 9.44 26.14
N GLU A 367 6.62 10.23 25.24
CA GLU A 367 6.04 10.55 23.94
C GLU A 367 7.12 10.69 22.86
N LEU A 368 6.93 9.98 21.75
CA LEU A 368 7.79 9.99 20.56
C LEU A 368 7.08 10.73 19.42
N GLY A 369 7.75 11.70 18.81
CA GLY A 369 7.31 12.38 17.60
C GLY A 369 8.05 11.88 16.36
N ILE A 370 7.33 11.63 15.27
CA ILE A 370 7.89 11.46 13.91
C ILE A 370 7.29 12.54 13.03
N GLU A 371 8.13 13.45 12.54
CA GLU A 371 7.69 14.57 11.72
C GLU A 371 8.19 14.45 10.29
N VAL A 372 7.27 14.50 9.33
CA VAL A 372 7.55 14.54 7.89
C VAL A 372 7.71 16.00 7.49
N LEU A 373 8.91 16.38 7.06
CA LEU A 373 9.23 17.76 6.67
C LEU A 373 9.06 17.97 5.17
N GLU A 374 9.47 17.00 4.35
CA GLU A 374 9.44 17.10 2.89
C GLU A 374 9.23 15.72 2.23
N LEU A 375 8.43 15.68 1.17
CA LEU A 375 8.34 14.55 0.24
C LEU A 375 9.14 14.85 -1.02
N ASN A 376 9.53 13.82 -1.76
CA ASN A 376 10.14 14.01 -3.09
C ASN A 376 9.15 14.57 -4.14
N GLY A 377 7.84 14.37 -3.94
CA GLY A 377 6.80 14.87 -4.81
C GLY A 377 6.47 16.35 -4.59
N ASP A 378 5.72 16.91 -5.53
CA ASP A 378 5.20 18.28 -5.45
C ASP A 378 3.99 18.38 -4.48
N GLU A 379 3.33 19.53 -4.47
CA GLU A 379 2.13 19.78 -3.66
C GLU A 379 0.95 18.84 -3.95
N ASN A 380 0.96 18.14 -5.09
CA ASN A 380 -0.07 17.20 -5.50
C ASN A 380 0.20 15.78 -4.98
N ALA A 381 1.37 15.51 -4.37
CA ALA A 381 1.72 14.20 -3.86
C ALA A 381 1.46 14.09 -2.36
N PHE A 382 0.63 13.11 -1.98
CA PHE A 382 0.36 12.74 -0.60
C PHE A 382 0.90 11.34 -0.32
N GLY A 383 2.18 11.30 0.07
CA GLY A 383 2.90 10.12 0.58
C GLY A 383 2.80 9.99 2.11
N GLY A 384 3.14 8.83 2.65
CA GLY A 384 2.96 8.56 4.08
C GLY A 384 3.89 7.51 4.69
N ILE A 385 3.50 7.06 5.88
CA ILE A 385 4.21 6.05 6.68
C ILE A 385 3.34 4.81 6.81
N PHE A 386 3.85 3.65 6.42
CA PHE A 386 3.14 2.38 6.55
C PHE A 386 3.29 1.73 7.92
N GLU A 387 4.45 1.88 8.55
CA GLU A 387 4.72 1.23 9.83
C GLU A 387 5.75 2.02 10.65
N VAL A 388 5.55 2.08 11.96
CA VAL A 388 6.54 2.56 12.93
C VAL A 388 6.70 1.51 14.01
N ARG A 389 7.94 1.20 14.37
CA ARG A 389 8.28 0.29 15.47
C ARG A 389 9.35 0.91 16.34
N ALA A 390 9.30 0.64 17.64
CA ALA A 390 10.29 1.12 18.59
C ALA A 390 10.74 -0.02 19.51
N TYR A 391 12.03 -0.06 19.85
CA TYR A 391 12.65 -1.15 20.62
C TYR A 391 13.58 -0.60 21.69
N GLU A 392 13.78 -1.41 22.75
CA GLU A 392 14.70 -1.12 23.87
C GLU A 392 16.17 -1.37 23.56
#